data_AF-A0A2G9XG63-F1
#
_entry.id   AF-A0A2G9XG63-F1
#
_cell.length_a   1.000
_cell.length_b   1.000
_cell.length_c   1.000
_cell.angle_alpha   90.00
_cell.angle_beta   90.00
_cell.angle_gamma   90.00
#
_symmetry.space_group_name_H-M   'P 1'
#
loop_
_entity.id
_entity.type
_entity.pdbx_description
1 polymer ?
#
loop_
_entity_poly.entity_id
_entity_poly.type
_entity_poly.pdbx_seq_one_letter_code
_entity_poly.pdbx_strand_id
1 'polypeptide(L)'
;MERRESVNRKENLISRIAEIEWNMFSTVKNRGGKASCQEEPETFKIIRTSNFVNWSPATLESYLQDLEEAKNTGRNLMTEKYARMEGLLPPPDKETLLLINKIVAIECGWLEELAKKSPHLKPARPIYSEDDSAWITSSETYARGELATYSRRTIELYHEDLLDIKSKNLNRIEIIFNTMLEKFRNEAGVQEASG
;
A
#
# COMPACT_ATOMS: atom_id res chain seq x y z
N MET A 1 1.88 16.81 24.95
CA MET A 1 3.27 16.64 24.51
C MET A 1 3.43 15.30 23.79
N GLU A 2 3.12 14.19 24.46
CA GLU A 2 3.19 12.80 23.91
C GLU A 2 2.43 12.58 22.60
N ARG A 3 1.21 13.11 22.45
CA ARG A 3 0.45 13.00 21.19
C ARG A 3 1.17 13.64 20.00
N ARG A 4 1.84 14.78 20.22
CA ARG A 4 2.56 15.51 19.16
C ARG A 4 3.86 14.81 18.77
N GLU A 5 4.56 14.25 19.75
CA GLU A 5 5.75 13.42 19.53
C GLU A 5 5.42 12.12 18.80
N SER A 6 4.31 11.46 19.16
CA SER A 6 3.83 10.27 18.48
C SER A 6 3.42 10.52 17.03
N VAL A 7 2.77 11.66 16.75
CA VAL A 7 2.43 12.06 15.37
C VAL A 7 3.69 12.29 14.55
N ASN A 8 4.65 13.05 15.10
CA ASN A 8 5.92 13.33 14.43
C ASN A 8 6.74 12.06 14.15
N ARG A 9 6.76 11.09 15.08
CA ARG A 9 7.41 9.78 14.86
C ARG A 9 6.78 9.03 13.69
N LYS A 10 5.44 8.97 13.64
CA LYS A 10 4.72 8.27 12.57
C LYS A 10 4.99 8.92 11.21
N GLU A 11 4.93 10.25 11.12
CA GLU A 11 5.21 11.00 9.90
C GLU A 11 6.65 10.78 9.40
N ASN A 12 7.62 10.70 10.32
CA ASN A 12 9.00 10.37 9.98
C ASN A 12 9.15 8.95 9.40
N LEU A 13 8.53 7.95 10.02
CA LEU A 13 8.53 6.57 9.52
C LEU A 13 7.91 6.50 8.12
N ILE A 14 6.74 7.10 7.93
CA ILE A 14 6.05 7.13 6.63
C ILE A 14 6.93 7.80 5.56
N SER A 15 7.61 8.89 5.90
CA SER A 15 8.47 9.61 4.97
C SER A 15 9.67 8.74 4.54
N ARG A 16 10.34 8.07 5.49
CA ARG A 16 11.45 7.15 5.20
C ARG A 16 11.03 5.96 4.36
N ILE A 17 9.88 5.36 4.68
CA ILE A 17 9.30 4.26 3.90
C ILE A 17 9.06 4.72 2.46
N ALA A 18 8.35 5.83 2.27
CA ALA A 18 8.03 6.35 0.94
C ALA A 18 9.29 6.67 0.11
N GLU A 19 10.36 7.17 0.75
CA GLU A 19 11.64 7.43 0.08
C GLU A 19 12.31 6.12 -0.40
N ILE A 20 12.39 5.09 0.44
CA ILE A 20 12.99 3.80 0.05
C ILE A 20 12.15 3.15 -1.05
N GLU A 21 10.83 3.15 -0.91
CA GLU A 21 9.92 2.60 -1.91
C GLU A 21 10.00 3.35 -3.23
N TRP A 22 10.13 4.68 -3.23
CA TRP A 22 10.33 5.45 -4.47
C TRP A 22 11.63 5.05 -5.17
N ASN A 23 12.73 4.91 -4.43
CA ASN A 23 14.00 4.45 -4.98
C ASN A 23 13.91 3.03 -5.56
N MET A 24 13.19 2.14 -4.88
CA MET A 24 12.91 0.80 -5.39
C MET A 24 11.99 0.84 -6.62
N PHE A 25 10.93 1.63 -6.59
CA PHE A 25 9.91 1.70 -7.62
C PHE A 25 10.43 2.34 -8.91
N SER A 26 11.15 3.46 -8.82
CA SER A 26 11.74 4.18 -9.96
C SER A 26 12.80 3.36 -10.72
N THR A 27 13.31 2.28 -10.11
CA THR A 27 14.27 1.35 -10.71
C THR A 27 13.64 0.06 -11.24
N VAL A 28 12.33 -0.16 -11.02
CA VAL A 28 11.60 -1.30 -11.58
C VAL A 28 11.57 -1.20 -13.11
N LYS A 29 12.02 -2.26 -13.78
CA LYS A 29 11.88 -2.43 -15.23
C LYS A 29 10.62 -3.26 -15.49
N ASN A 30 9.50 -2.61 -15.77
CA ASN A 30 8.30 -3.32 -16.21
C ASN A 30 8.50 -3.87 -17.62
N ARG A 31 7.73 -4.91 -18.02
CA ARG A 31 7.81 -5.54 -19.35
C ARG A 31 7.63 -4.55 -20.53
N GLY A 32 7.02 -3.38 -20.28
CA GLY A 32 6.82 -2.30 -21.26
C GLY A 32 7.78 -1.11 -21.13
N GLY A 33 8.83 -1.17 -20.31
CA GLY A 33 9.71 -0.03 -20.01
C GLY A 33 9.29 0.75 -18.76
N LYS A 34 9.75 1.99 -18.63
CA LYS A 34 9.36 2.85 -17.50
C LYS A 34 7.87 3.22 -17.61
N ALA A 35 7.11 3.07 -16.53
CA ALA A 35 5.73 3.53 -16.48
C ALA A 35 5.69 5.06 -16.29
N SER A 36 4.71 5.77 -16.85
CA SER A 36 4.57 7.23 -16.69
C SER A 36 4.53 7.65 -15.21
N CYS A 37 3.98 6.81 -14.33
CA CYS A 37 3.99 7.03 -12.88
C CYS A 37 5.38 7.03 -12.23
N GLN A 38 6.44 6.59 -12.92
CA GLN A 38 7.83 6.71 -12.46
C GLN A 38 8.43 8.09 -12.76
N GLU A 39 7.67 9.01 -13.36
CA GLU A 39 8.07 10.40 -13.63
C GLU A 39 7.36 11.41 -12.71
N GLU A 40 6.45 10.95 -11.84
CA GLU A 40 5.67 11.77 -10.92
C GLU A 40 5.96 11.45 -9.44
N PRO A 41 7.13 11.85 -8.91
CA PRO A 41 7.52 11.55 -7.52
C PRO A 41 6.54 12.10 -6.48
N GLU A 42 5.98 13.29 -6.70
CA GLU A 42 5.04 13.89 -5.75
C GLU A 42 3.68 13.18 -5.76
N THR A 43 3.15 12.82 -6.93
CA THR A 43 1.94 11.99 -7.04
C THR A 43 2.15 10.65 -6.34
N PHE A 44 3.28 9.98 -6.58
CA PHE A 44 3.64 8.74 -5.91
C PHE A 44 3.66 8.91 -4.39
N LYS A 45 4.32 9.97 -3.90
CA LYS A 45 4.44 10.24 -2.47
C LYS A 45 3.09 10.53 -1.83
N ILE A 46 2.21 11.30 -2.47
CA ILE A 46 0.84 11.57 -1.96
C ILE A 46 0.07 10.26 -1.83
N ILE A 47 0.02 9.45 -2.89
CA ILE A 47 -0.71 8.17 -2.89
C ILE A 47 -0.11 7.24 -1.84
N ARG A 48 1.22 7.10 -1.83
CA ARG A 48 1.88 6.10 -1.01
C ARG A 48 1.85 6.44 0.47
N THR A 49 2.09 7.68 0.84
CA THR A 49 1.95 8.11 2.24
C THR A 49 0.50 8.04 2.73
N SER A 50 -0.49 8.23 1.85
CA SER A 50 -1.91 8.03 2.20
C SER A 50 -2.21 6.56 2.50
N ASN A 51 -1.58 5.62 1.80
CA ASN A 51 -1.70 4.20 2.13
C ASN A 51 -1.17 3.84 3.52
N PHE A 52 -0.33 4.66 4.17
CA PHE A 52 0.22 4.35 5.49
C PHE A 52 -0.48 5.05 6.66
N VAL A 53 -1.46 5.92 6.39
CA VAL A 53 -2.13 6.72 7.44
C VAL A 53 -2.83 5.86 8.48
N ASN A 54 -3.28 4.67 8.12
CA ASN A 54 -3.97 3.73 9.01
C ASN A 54 -3.04 2.69 9.68
N TRP A 55 -1.73 2.70 9.40
CA TRP A 55 -0.81 1.75 10.01
C TRP A 55 -0.37 2.24 11.39
N SER A 56 -0.21 1.33 12.34
CA SER A 56 0.39 1.67 13.63
C SER A 56 1.90 1.94 13.48
N PRO A 57 2.53 2.69 14.41
CA PRO A 57 3.98 2.86 14.42
C PRO A 57 4.73 1.51 14.43
N ALA A 58 4.20 0.49 15.10
CA ALA A 58 4.81 -0.84 15.14
C ALA A 58 4.83 -1.51 13.75
N THR A 59 3.72 -1.46 13.01
CA THR A 59 3.65 -1.98 11.64
C THR A 59 4.58 -1.22 10.70
N LEU A 60 4.62 0.11 10.81
CA LEU A 60 5.52 0.95 10.02
C LEU A 60 7.00 0.64 10.30
N GLU A 61 7.38 0.44 11.56
CA GLU A 61 8.75 0.06 11.92
C GLU A 61 9.14 -1.32 11.40
N SER A 62 8.23 -2.30 11.53
CA SER A 62 8.44 -3.64 10.97
C SER A 62 8.61 -3.59 9.45
N TYR A 63 7.77 -2.82 8.76
CA TYR A 63 7.88 -2.70 7.31
C TYR A 63 9.11 -1.90 6.84
N LEU A 64 9.49 -0.87 7.58
CA LEU A 64 10.74 -0.16 7.32
C LEU A 64 11.94 -1.09 7.45
N GLN A 65 11.93 -1.97 8.46
CA GLN A 65 12.95 -3.02 8.61
C GLN A 65 12.97 -3.98 7.41
N ASP A 66 11.80 -4.44 6.93
CA ASP A 66 11.71 -5.30 5.73
C ASP A 66 12.36 -4.62 4.51
N LEU A 67 12.08 -3.33 4.30
CA LEU A 67 12.64 -2.54 3.21
C LEU A 67 14.17 -2.36 3.32
N GLU A 68 14.66 -2.06 4.53
CA GLU A 68 16.09 -1.88 4.80
C GLU A 68 16.86 -3.20 4.63
N GLU A 69 16.34 -4.32 5.14
CA GLU A 69 16.92 -5.65 4.97
C GLU A 69 16.94 -6.08 3.50
N ALA A 70 15.85 -5.87 2.77
CA ALA A 70 15.79 -6.15 1.34
C ALA A 70 16.86 -5.34 0.59
N LYS A 71 16.93 -4.02 0.85
CA LYS A 71 17.93 -3.15 0.23
C LYS A 71 19.36 -3.60 0.55
N ASN A 72 19.65 -3.94 1.81
CA ASN A 72 20.98 -4.37 2.27
C ASN A 72 21.41 -5.72 1.66
N THR A 73 20.45 -6.55 1.26
CA THR A 73 20.69 -7.84 0.61
C THR A 73 20.59 -7.78 -0.93
N GLY A 74 20.47 -6.57 -1.50
CA GLY A 74 20.37 -6.36 -2.95
C GLY A 74 19.02 -6.73 -3.55
N ARG A 75 18.00 -6.97 -2.71
CA ARG A 75 16.62 -7.24 -3.11
C ARG A 75 15.86 -5.93 -3.32
N ASN A 76 14.83 -5.99 -4.16
CA ASN A 76 13.91 -4.87 -4.43
C ASN A 76 12.48 -5.38 -4.28
N LEU A 77 11.79 -4.97 -3.21
CA LEU A 77 10.45 -5.47 -2.89
C LEU A 77 9.41 -5.06 -3.96
N MET A 78 9.60 -3.92 -4.64
CA MET A 78 8.69 -3.51 -5.73
C MET A 78 8.82 -4.43 -6.93
N THR A 79 10.04 -4.84 -7.30
CA THR A 79 10.26 -5.85 -8.34
C THR A 79 9.68 -7.20 -7.93
N GLU A 80 9.92 -7.63 -6.70
CA GLU A 80 9.40 -8.92 -6.19
C GLU A 80 7.87 -8.97 -6.17
N LYS A 81 7.21 -7.87 -5.79
CA LYS A 81 5.76 -7.74 -5.85
C LYS A 81 5.20 -8.08 -7.23
N TYR A 82 5.75 -7.47 -8.28
CA TYR A 82 5.31 -7.75 -9.65
C TYR A 82 5.64 -9.18 -10.07
N ALA A 83 6.82 -9.70 -9.71
CA ALA A 83 7.18 -11.08 -10.00
C ALA A 83 6.23 -12.09 -9.31
N ARG A 84 5.75 -11.79 -8.09
CA ARG A 84 4.75 -12.60 -7.38
C ARG A 84 3.39 -12.55 -8.04
N MET A 85 2.95 -11.37 -8.50
CA MET A 85 1.71 -11.24 -9.28
C MET A 85 1.75 -12.06 -10.57
N GLU A 86 2.93 -12.19 -11.20
CA GLU A 86 3.15 -13.01 -12.39
C GLU A 86 3.42 -14.51 -12.08
N GLY A 87 3.41 -14.92 -10.81
CA GLY A 87 3.69 -16.30 -10.41
C GLY A 87 5.14 -16.76 -10.62
N LEU A 88 6.08 -15.82 -10.76
CA LEU A 88 7.50 -16.09 -11.02
C LEU A 88 8.32 -16.41 -9.76
N LEU A 89 7.74 -16.18 -8.58
CA LEU A 89 8.36 -16.46 -7.29
C LEU A 89 7.52 -17.48 -6.50
N PRO A 90 8.17 -18.35 -5.71
CA PRO A 90 7.44 -19.30 -4.88
C PRO A 90 6.54 -18.56 -3.88
N PRO A 91 5.37 -19.13 -3.55
CA PRO A 91 4.50 -18.53 -2.55
C PRO A 91 5.19 -18.48 -1.18
N PRO A 92 4.76 -17.58 -0.28
CA PRO A 92 5.15 -17.62 1.12
C PRO A 92 4.81 -18.97 1.77
N ASP A 93 5.35 -19.21 2.96
CA ASP A 93 4.96 -20.39 3.75
C ASP A 93 3.45 -20.39 4.04
N LYS A 94 2.92 -21.58 4.35
CA LYS A 94 1.47 -21.80 4.49
C LYS A 94 0.84 -20.91 5.57
N GLU A 95 1.53 -20.66 6.68
CA GLU A 95 0.98 -19.85 7.78
C GLU A 95 0.89 -18.38 7.38
N THR A 96 1.95 -17.85 6.76
CA THR A 96 1.97 -16.49 6.21
C THR A 96 0.90 -16.32 5.12
N LEU A 97 0.77 -17.28 4.21
CA LEU A 97 -0.23 -17.23 3.15
C LEU A 97 -1.67 -17.21 3.69
N LEU A 98 -1.97 -18.01 4.72
CA LEU A 98 -3.28 -17.99 5.37
C LEU A 98 -3.60 -16.62 5.99
N LEU A 99 -2.61 -15.93 6.54
CA LEU A 99 -2.77 -14.62 7.12
C LEU A 99 -2.97 -13.53 6.05
N ILE A 100 -2.19 -13.58 4.96
CA ILE A 100 -2.39 -12.73 3.78
C ILE A 100 -3.82 -12.89 3.24
N ASN A 101 -4.34 -14.12 3.14
CA ASN A 101 -5.70 -14.37 2.66
C ASN A 101 -6.76 -13.68 3.54
N LYS A 102 -6.57 -13.66 4.87
CA LYS A 102 -7.49 -12.99 5.79
C LYS A 102 -7.46 -11.47 5.60
N ILE A 103 -6.27 -10.89 5.49
CA ILE A 103 -6.07 -9.45 5.25
C ILE A 103 -6.75 -9.04 3.95
N VAL A 104 -6.45 -9.75 2.86
CA VAL A 104 -6.99 -9.46 1.54
C VAL A 104 -8.51 -9.58 1.51
N ALA A 105 -9.08 -10.58 2.18
CA ALA A 105 -10.54 -10.71 2.29
C ALA A 105 -11.19 -9.50 3.01
N ILE A 106 -10.54 -8.95 4.05
CA ILE A 106 -11.00 -7.73 4.71
C ILE A 106 -10.95 -6.53 3.75
N GLU A 107 -9.83 -6.35 3.04
CA GLU A 107 -9.66 -5.24 2.10
C GLU A 107 -10.64 -5.31 0.92
N CYS A 108 -10.88 -6.49 0.35
CA CYS A 108 -11.89 -6.70 -0.68
C CYS A 108 -13.30 -6.36 -0.17
N GLY A 109 -13.66 -6.79 1.04
CA GLY A 109 -14.94 -6.43 1.65
C GLY A 109 -15.10 -4.91 1.82
N TRP A 110 -14.04 -4.22 2.24
CA TRP A 110 -14.05 -2.76 2.33
C TRP A 110 -14.16 -2.06 0.96
N LEU A 111 -13.54 -2.61 -0.09
CA LEU A 111 -13.71 -2.12 -1.45
C LEU A 111 -15.16 -2.26 -1.92
N GLU A 112 -15.81 -3.40 -1.64
CA GLU A 112 -17.23 -3.61 -1.98
C GLU A 112 -18.15 -2.64 -1.22
N GLU A 113 -17.93 -2.46 0.08
CA GLU A 113 -18.68 -1.52 0.91
C GLU A 113 -18.57 -0.10 0.37
N LEU A 114 -17.35 0.34 0.03
CA LEU A 114 -17.11 1.67 -0.54
C LEU A 114 -17.81 1.82 -1.90
N ALA A 115 -17.71 0.81 -2.78
CA ALA A 115 -18.35 0.84 -4.09
C ALA A 115 -19.88 0.92 -3.99
N LYS A 116 -20.49 0.26 -2.99
CA LYS A 116 -21.93 0.33 -2.69
C LYS A 116 -22.35 1.70 -2.16
N LYS A 117 -21.57 2.25 -1.21
CA LYS A 117 -21.86 3.52 -0.53
C LYS A 117 -21.64 4.74 -1.44
N SER A 118 -20.60 4.69 -2.27
CA SER A 118 -20.15 5.81 -3.10
C SER A 118 -19.90 5.33 -4.54
N PRO A 119 -20.95 5.14 -5.37
CA PRO A 119 -20.81 4.62 -6.74
C PRO A 119 -19.93 5.45 -7.68
N HIS A 120 -19.65 6.71 -7.30
CA HIS A 120 -18.74 7.63 -8.00
C HIS A 120 -17.26 7.39 -7.64
N LEU A 121 -16.97 6.79 -6.48
CA LEU A 121 -15.64 6.38 -6.06
C LEU A 121 -15.42 4.92 -6.43
N LYS A 122 -15.15 4.68 -7.72
CA LYS A 122 -14.84 3.33 -8.20
C LYS A 122 -13.37 3.00 -7.96
N PRO A 123 -13.04 1.77 -7.54
CA PRO A 123 -11.67 1.33 -7.51
C PRO A 123 -11.08 1.37 -8.91
N ALA A 124 -9.77 1.64 -9.01
CA ALA A 124 -9.06 1.69 -10.29
C ALA A 124 -8.98 0.33 -11.00
N ARG A 125 -9.36 -0.76 -10.31
CA ARG A 125 -9.22 -2.15 -10.74
C ARG A 125 -10.46 -2.94 -10.29
N PRO A 126 -10.80 -4.06 -10.95
CA PRO A 126 -11.75 -5.03 -10.42
C PRO A 126 -11.36 -5.47 -9.00
N ILE A 127 -12.34 -5.83 -8.18
CA ILE A 127 -12.08 -6.17 -6.78
C ILE A 127 -11.44 -7.56 -6.67
N TYR A 128 -12.02 -8.54 -7.35
CA TYR A 128 -11.70 -9.97 -7.19
C TYR A 128 -10.84 -10.51 -8.32
N SER A 129 -10.05 -11.52 -7.99
CA SER A 129 -9.15 -12.23 -8.92
C SER A 129 -9.87 -13.01 -10.01
N GLU A 130 -11.17 -13.31 -9.84
CA GLU A 130 -12.02 -13.90 -10.89
C GLU A 130 -12.12 -13.01 -12.14
N ASP A 131 -11.94 -11.69 -11.96
CA ASP A 131 -11.95 -10.70 -13.03
C ASP A 131 -10.53 -10.37 -13.56
N ASP A 132 -9.50 -11.13 -13.14
CA ASP A 132 -8.15 -10.96 -13.66
C ASP A 132 -8.08 -11.32 -15.16
N SER A 133 -7.27 -10.57 -15.89
CA SER A 133 -6.96 -10.84 -17.30
C SER A 133 -5.50 -10.52 -17.60
N ALA A 134 -5.06 -10.84 -18.83
CA ALA A 134 -3.71 -10.51 -19.29
C ALA A 134 -3.38 -9.01 -19.23
N TRP A 135 -4.39 -8.13 -19.17
CA TRP A 135 -4.24 -6.68 -19.21
C TRP A 135 -4.63 -5.98 -17.90
N ILE A 136 -5.42 -6.65 -17.06
CA ILE A 136 -6.00 -6.07 -15.86
C ILE A 136 -5.73 -7.01 -14.70
N THR A 137 -5.01 -6.51 -13.71
CA THR A 137 -4.89 -7.13 -12.38
C THR A 137 -5.91 -6.50 -11.44
N SER A 138 -6.67 -7.32 -10.74
CA SER A 138 -7.57 -6.99 -9.65
C SER A 138 -6.85 -6.42 -8.42
N SER A 139 -7.61 -5.76 -7.55
CA SER A 139 -7.15 -5.33 -6.22
C SER A 139 -6.73 -6.52 -5.37
N GLU A 140 -7.46 -7.65 -5.44
CA GLU A 140 -7.13 -8.88 -4.72
C GLU A 140 -5.72 -9.39 -5.07
N THR A 141 -5.45 -9.60 -6.36
CA THR A 141 -4.15 -10.12 -6.82
C THR A 141 -3.02 -9.13 -6.55
N TYR A 142 -3.28 -7.83 -6.70
CA TYR A 142 -2.31 -6.78 -6.39
C TYR A 142 -1.93 -6.76 -4.90
N ALA A 143 -2.93 -6.82 -4.01
CA ALA A 143 -2.71 -6.85 -2.56
C ALA A 143 -1.97 -8.11 -2.13
N ARG A 144 -2.33 -9.28 -2.68
CA ARG A 144 -1.61 -10.55 -2.44
C ARG A 144 -0.14 -10.45 -2.84
N GLY A 145 0.14 -9.90 -4.03
CA GLY A 145 1.49 -9.72 -4.53
C GLY A 145 2.34 -8.80 -3.64
N GLU A 146 1.76 -7.70 -3.17
CA GLU A 146 2.42 -6.75 -2.26
C GLU A 146 2.70 -7.37 -0.89
N LEU A 147 1.68 -7.93 -0.24
CA LEU A 147 1.80 -8.50 1.10
C LEU A 147 2.76 -9.69 1.14
N ALA A 148 2.84 -10.48 0.06
CA ALA A 148 3.77 -11.60 -0.02
C ALA A 148 5.25 -11.18 -0.08
N THR A 149 5.56 -9.88 -0.18
CA THR A 149 6.94 -9.36 -0.07
C THR A 149 7.36 -9.04 1.36
N TYR A 150 6.40 -8.96 2.29
CA TYR A 150 6.65 -8.53 3.67
C TYR A 150 7.09 -9.70 4.54
N SER A 151 7.76 -9.40 5.66
CA SER A 151 8.02 -10.42 6.67
C SER A 151 6.73 -10.85 7.36
N ARG A 152 6.74 -12.06 7.93
CA ARG A 152 5.62 -12.57 8.74
C ARG A 152 5.22 -11.61 9.86
N ARG A 153 6.21 -11.00 10.53
CA ARG A 153 5.99 -10.02 11.59
C ARG A 153 5.20 -8.82 11.09
N THR A 154 5.56 -8.27 9.94
CA THR A 154 4.84 -7.14 9.33
C THR A 154 3.40 -7.54 8.97
N ILE A 155 3.19 -8.75 8.45
CA ILE A 155 1.85 -9.26 8.13
C ILE A 155 0.99 -9.46 9.39
N GLU A 156 1.56 -9.96 10.49
CA GLU A 156 0.86 -10.09 11.78
C GLU A 156 0.42 -8.74 12.34
N LEU A 157 1.34 -7.78 12.42
CA LEU A 157 1.04 -6.42 12.89
C LEU A 157 0.03 -5.71 11.98
N TYR A 158 0.16 -5.88 10.66
CA TYR A 158 -0.78 -5.27 9.73
C TYR A 158 -2.19 -5.86 9.87
N HIS A 159 -2.30 -7.18 10.09
CA HIS A 159 -3.58 -7.81 10.36
C HIS A 159 -4.22 -7.26 11.66
N GLU A 160 -3.43 -7.04 12.71
CA GLU A 160 -3.92 -6.42 13.95
C GLU A 160 -4.44 -5.00 13.72
N ASP A 161 -3.72 -4.17 12.95
CA ASP A 161 -4.17 -2.84 12.57
C ASP A 161 -5.55 -2.90 11.85
N LEU A 162 -5.73 -3.87 10.94
CA LEU A 162 -7.01 -4.04 10.22
C LEU A 162 -8.14 -4.46 11.15
N LEU A 163 -7.87 -5.37 12.09
CA LEU A 163 -8.87 -5.81 13.06
C LEU A 163 -9.28 -4.68 14.01
N ASP A 164 -8.35 -3.83 14.44
CA ASP A 164 -8.64 -2.64 15.24
C ASP A 164 -9.55 -1.66 14.49
N ILE A 165 -9.24 -1.36 13.22
CA ILE A 165 -10.08 -0.49 12.37
C ILE A 165 -11.47 -1.10 12.19
N LYS A 166 -11.54 -2.40 11.90
CA LYS A 166 -12.81 -3.12 11.73
C LYS A 166 -13.64 -3.11 13.02
N SER A 167 -13.02 -3.28 14.19
CA SER A 167 -13.69 -3.24 15.50
C SER A 167 -14.35 -1.88 15.80
N LYS A 168 -13.84 -0.82 15.16
CA LYS A 168 -14.37 0.55 15.26
C LYS A 168 -15.45 0.83 14.21
N ASN A 169 -15.88 -0.18 13.44
CA ASN A 169 -16.79 -0.06 12.30
C ASN A 169 -16.32 0.96 11.26
N LEU A 170 -15.00 1.04 11.06
CA LEU A 170 -14.39 1.92 10.07
C LEU A 170 -13.97 1.12 8.83
N ASN A 171 -13.90 1.82 7.70
CA ASN A 171 -13.43 1.30 6.42
C ASN A 171 -12.11 1.97 6.07
N ARG A 172 -11.02 1.20 6.08
CA ARG A 172 -9.66 1.71 5.79
C ARG A 172 -9.54 2.29 4.39
N ILE A 173 -10.13 1.63 3.40
CA ILE A 173 -10.03 2.04 2.00
C ILE A 173 -10.69 3.41 1.81
N GLU A 174 -11.86 3.61 2.43
CA GLU A 174 -12.53 4.92 2.46
C GLU A 174 -11.65 6.00 3.11
N ILE A 175 -10.99 5.70 4.23
CA ILE A 175 -10.06 6.63 4.90
C ILE A 175 -8.89 7.02 3.98
N ILE A 176 -8.30 6.05 3.27
CA ILE A 176 -7.21 6.29 2.32
C ILE A 176 -7.67 7.19 1.18
N PHE A 177 -8.84 6.90 0.58
CA PHE A 177 -9.40 7.73 -0.50
C PHE A 177 -9.61 9.18 -0.05
N ASN A 178 -10.24 9.39 1.11
CA ASN A 178 -10.48 10.73 1.64
C ASN A 178 -9.16 11.47 1.95
N THR A 179 -8.19 10.78 2.56
CA THR A 179 -6.86 11.34 2.84
C THR A 179 -6.14 11.76 1.55
N MET A 180 -6.23 10.92 0.51
CA MET A 180 -5.61 11.18 -0.78
C MET A 180 -6.24 12.40 -1.47
N LEU A 181 -7.57 12.48 -1.49
CA LEU A 181 -8.29 13.63 -2.06
C LEU A 181 -7.95 14.94 -1.34
N GLU A 182 -7.85 14.93 -0.02
CA GLU A 182 -7.46 16.10 0.77
C GLU A 182 -6.04 16.56 0.40
N LYS A 183 -5.08 15.64 0.34
CA LYS A 183 -3.69 15.96 -0.03
C LYS A 183 -3.57 16.52 -1.44
N PHE A 184 -4.26 15.95 -2.43
CA PHE A 184 -4.26 16.49 -3.79
C PHE A 184 -4.86 17.89 -3.87
N ARG A 185 -5.95 18.16 -3.13
CA ARG A 185 -6.53 19.51 -3.07
C ARG A 185 -5.57 20.53 -2.48
N ASN A 186 -4.86 20.15 -1.42
CA ASN A 186 -3.88 21.03 -0.79
C ASN A 186 -2.70 21.33 -1.73
N GLU A 187 -2.20 20.33 -2.45
CA GLU A 187 -1.14 20.49 -3.44
C GLU A 187 -1.55 21.43 -4.58
N ALA A 188 -2.74 21.24 -5.15
CA ALA A 188 -3.27 22.11 -6.20
C ALA A 188 -3.41 23.57 -5.73
N GLY A 189 -3.91 23.79 -4.50
CA GLY A 189 -4.02 25.14 -3.92
C GLY A 189 -2.67 25.82 -3.67
N VAL A 190 -1.60 25.06 -3.38
CA VAL A 190 -0.23 25.59 -3.24
C VAL A 190 0.34 25.98 -4.60
N GLN A 191 0.08 25.19 -5.64
CA GLN A 191 0.53 25.49 -7.01
C GLN A 191 -0.14 26.75 -7.57
N GLU A 192 -1.44 26.94 -7.34
CA GLU A 192 -2.17 28.15 -7.71
C GLU A 192 -1.69 29.41 -6.96
N ALA A 193 -1.21 29.27 -5.72
CA ALA A 193 -0.67 30.39 -4.94
C ALA A 193 0.78 30.76 -5.29
N SER A 194 1.46 29.90 -6.06
CA SER A 194 2.90 30.04 -6.38
C SER A 194 3.16 30.44 -7.85
N GLY A 195 2.12 30.64 -8.65
CA GLY A 195 2.17 31.09 -10.06
C GLY A 195 1.58 32.48 -10.24
#